data_AF-A0A842NTU5-F1
#
_entry.id   AF-A0A842NTU5-F1
#
_cell.length_a   1.000
_cell.length_b   1.000
_cell.length_c   1.000
_cell.angle_alpha   90.00
_cell.angle_beta   90.00
_cell.angle_gamma   90.00
#
_symmetry.space_group_name_H-M   'P 1'
#
loop_
_entity.id
_entity.type
_entity.pdbx_description
1 polymer ?
#
loop_
_entity_poly.entity_id
_entity_poly.type
_entity_poly.pdbx_seq_one_letter_code
_entity_poly.pdbx_strand_id
1 'polypeptide(L)'
;SENDDMKADAEIIHEKYKSKLVSLDEMEYQIKAKLEVRLIELDEQMKSAKMLSFDAKVQFKSNEISDATFETVKSCTTEVIEHVTHEQSEISNVKSRIADLELEVQEITSTTETNIQDSAVSYLEIDEPQKVVQTILPEAPTEPIAAYSEPIESHVLPIPETSTESEVTIAFPEPPQQVKVETPRDDNDNDWLARMEAQ
;
A
#
# COMPACT_ATOMS: atom_id res chain seq x y z
N SER A 1 25.64 -24.43 14.16
CA SER A 1 25.53 -23.20 13.34
C SER A 1 24.06 -22.87 13.28
N GLU A 2 23.55 -22.13 14.26
CA GLU A 2 22.12 -21.82 14.42
C GLU A 2 21.67 -20.67 13.49
N ASN A 3 22.65 -19.95 12.92
CA ASN A 3 22.41 -18.82 12.03
C ASN A 3 22.02 -19.22 10.58
N ASP A 4 22.16 -20.50 10.22
CA ASP A 4 21.84 -20.97 8.86
C ASP A 4 20.35 -21.31 8.68
N ASP A 5 19.64 -21.64 9.77
CA ASP A 5 18.20 -21.97 9.73
C ASP A 5 17.35 -20.73 9.38
N MET A 6 17.72 -19.55 9.90
CA MET A 6 17.00 -18.29 9.63
C MET A 6 17.20 -17.78 8.19
N LYS A 7 18.26 -18.23 7.51
CA LYS A 7 18.61 -17.78 6.16
C LYS A 7 17.56 -18.17 5.14
N ALA A 8 17.03 -19.39 5.23
CA ALA A 8 16.01 -19.88 4.32
C ALA A 8 14.71 -19.08 4.45
N ASP A 9 14.28 -18.80 5.68
CA ASP A 9 13.09 -17.99 5.95
C ASP A 9 13.26 -16.54 5.44
N ALA A 10 14.43 -15.94 5.67
CA ALA A 10 14.75 -14.61 5.16
C ALA A 10 14.72 -14.55 3.62
N GLU A 11 15.26 -15.58 2.95
CA GLU A 11 15.27 -15.66 1.48
C GLU A 11 13.85 -15.81 0.91
N ILE A 12 13.00 -16.63 1.54
CA ILE A 12 11.58 -16.77 1.16
C ILE A 12 10.85 -15.43 1.27
N ILE A 13 11.08 -14.70 2.36
CA ILE A 13 10.45 -13.39 2.58
C ILE A 13 10.91 -12.39 1.51
N HIS A 14 12.21 -12.32 1.25
CA HIS A 14 12.76 -11.43 0.23
C HIS A 14 12.20 -11.73 -1.16
N GLU A 15 12.18 -12.99 -1.58
CA GLU A 15 11.68 -13.38 -2.90
C GLU A 15 10.18 -13.08 -3.06
N LYS A 16 9.39 -13.26 -1.98
CA LYS A 16 7.96 -12.90 -1.96
C LYS A 16 7.75 -11.40 -2.17
N TYR A 17 8.49 -10.55 -1.46
CA TYR A 17 8.36 -9.10 -1.61
C TYR A 17 8.86 -8.61 -2.97
N LYS A 18 9.97 -9.18 -3.46
CA LYS A 18 10.50 -8.91 -4.79
C LYS A 18 9.49 -9.25 -5.89
N SER A 19 8.88 -10.43 -5.82
CA SER A 19 7.83 -10.85 -6.76
C SER A 19 6.61 -9.92 -6.71
N LYS A 20 6.21 -9.48 -5.49
CA LYS A 20 5.10 -8.53 -5.32
C LYS A 20 5.42 -7.17 -5.93
N LEU A 21 6.65 -6.67 -5.78
CA LEU A 21 7.07 -5.40 -6.35
C LEU A 21 6.97 -5.42 -7.89
N VAL A 22 7.54 -6.46 -8.52
CA VAL A 22 7.44 -6.66 -9.98
C VAL A 22 5.97 -6.71 -10.44
N SER A 23 5.10 -7.39 -9.68
CA SER A 23 3.68 -7.44 -10.01
C SER A 23 2.99 -6.08 -9.89
N LEU A 24 3.39 -5.22 -8.93
CA LEU A 24 2.85 -3.87 -8.78
C LEU A 24 3.30 -2.99 -9.95
N ASP A 25 4.59 -3.04 -10.31
CA ASP A 25 5.16 -2.30 -11.43
C ASP A 25 4.46 -2.64 -12.76
N GLU A 26 4.20 -3.93 -13.00
CA GLU A 26 3.48 -4.40 -14.18
C GLU A 26 2.02 -3.89 -14.19
N MET A 27 1.32 -3.94 -13.06
CA MET A 27 -0.04 -3.42 -12.96
C MET A 27 -0.08 -1.91 -13.19
N GLU A 28 0.88 -1.16 -12.63
CA GLU A 28 0.99 0.28 -12.84
C GLU A 28 1.22 0.61 -14.32
N TYR A 29 2.15 -0.11 -14.96
CA TYR A 29 2.40 0.01 -16.40
C TYR A 29 1.12 -0.23 -17.22
N GLN A 30 0.37 -1.29 -16.91
CA GLN A 30 -0.89 -1.59 -17.59
C GLN A 30 -1.95 -0.50 -17.37
N ILE A 31 -2.05 0.06 -16.16
CA ILE A 31 -2.95 1.19 -15.86
C ILE A 31 -2.56 2.40 -16.70
N LYS A 32 -1.28 2.79 -16.68
CA LYS A 32 -0.76 3.91 -17.48
C LYS A 32 -1.05 3.74 -18.97
N ALA A 33 -0.80 2.54 -19.52
CA ALA A 33 -1.07 2.22 -20.91
C ALA A 33 -2.56 2.35 -21.27
N LYS A 34 -3.46 1.84 -20.41
CA LYS A 34 -4.91 1.98 -20.61
C LYS A 34 -5.37 3.44 -20.57
N LEU A 35 -4.86 4.22 -19.62
CA LEU A 35 -5.18 5.65 -19.52
C LEU A 35 -4.71 6.42 -20.75
N GLU A 36 -3.57 6.06 -21.34
CA GLU A 36 -3.08 6.68 -22.58
C GLU A 36 -3.96 6.35 -23.78
N VAL A 37 -4.34 5.09 -23.95
CA VAL A 37 -5.28 4.68 -25.01
C VAL A 37 -6.60 5.43 -24.86
N ARG A 38 -7.13 5.52 -23.64
CA ARG A 38 -8.38 6.22 -23.37
C ARG A 38 -8.30 7.72 -23.69
N LEU A 39 -7.17 8.37 -23.39
CA LEU A 39 -6.93 9.77 -23.76
C LEU A 39 -6.99 10.01 -25.27
N ILE A 40 -6.43 9.08 -26.07
CA ILE A 40 -6.46 9.15 -27.53
C ILE A 40 -7.91 9.03 -28.03
N GLU A 41 -8.66 8.04 -27.52
CA GLU A 41 -10.08 7.87 -27.86
C GLU A 41 -10.91 9.11 -27.52
N LEU A 42 -10.67 9.71 -26.35
CA LEU A 42 -11.35 10.93 -25.92
C LEU A 42 -11.03 12.13 -26.83
N ASP A 43 -9.78 12.26 -27.30
CA ASP A 43 -9.41 13.30 -28.26
C ASP A 43 -10.10 13.11 -29.63
N GLU A 44 -10.26 11.86 -30.08
CA GLU A 44 -11.03 11.54 -31.29
C GLU A 44 -12.52 11.84 -31.12
N GLN A 45 -13.12 11.51 -29.97
CA GLN A 45 -14.50 11.85 -29.64
C GLN A 45 -14.71 13.37 -29.59
N MET A 46 -13.79 14.11 -28.95
CA MET A 46 -13.80 15.58 -28.90
C MET A 46 -13.75 16.21 -30.29
N LYS A 47 -12.87 15.73 -31.17
CA LYS A 47 -12.77 16.20 -32.56
C LYS A 47 -14.06 15.93 -33.33
N SER A 48 -14.61 14.72 -33.19
CA SER A 48 -15.84 14.32 -33.86
C SER A 48 -17.05 15.16 -33.42
N ALA A 49 -17.19 15.40 -32.11
CA ALA A 49 -18.25 16.26 -31.57
C ALA A 49 -18.13 17.70 -32.08
N LYS A 50 -16.92 18.27 -32.08
CA LYS A 50 -16.66 19.61 -32.62
C LYS A 50 -16.96 19.71 -34.10
N MET A 51 -16.54 18.72 -34.89
CA MET A 51 -16.84 18.65 -36.32
C MET A 51 -18.34 18.60 -36.58
N LEU A 52 -19.07 17.72 -35.89
CA LEU A 52 -20.52 17.62 -36.01
C LEU A 52 -21.22 18.94 -35.64
N SER A 53 -20.77 19.61 -34.57
CA SER A 53 -21.32 20.91 -34.16
C SER A 53 -21.10 22.01 -35.22
N PHE A 54 -19.95 21.97 -35.90
CA PHE A 54 -19.62 22.89 -36.98
C PHE A 54 -20.48 22.61 -38.21
N ASP A 55 -20.60 21.36 -38.64
CA ASP A 55 -21.39 20.97 -39.79
C ASP A 55 -22.87 21.30 -39.58
N ALA A 56 -23.41 21.00 -38.40
CA ALA A 56 -24.79 21.36 -38.05
C ALA A 56 -25.00 22.88 -38.11
N LYS A 57 -24.03 23.67 -37.64
CA LYS A 57 -24.08 25.14 -37.73
C LYS A 57 -24.04 25.64 -39.17
N VAL A 58 -23.27 25.00 -40.04
CA VAL A 58 -23.22 25.33 -41.48
C VAL A 58 -24.56 24.99 -42.13
N GLN A 59 -25.07 23.78 -41.94
CA GLN A 59 -26.36 23.33 -42.50
C GLN A 59 -27.53 24.21 -42.01
N PHE A 60 -27.53 24.61 -40.75
CA PHE A 60 -28.54 25.51 -40.19
C PHE A 60 -28.51 26.88 -40.86
N LYS A 61 -27.31 27.46 -41.06
CA LYS A 61 -27.14 28.73 -41.78
C LYS A 61 -27.52 28.65 -43.26
N SER A 62 -27.45 27.46 -43.85
CA SER A 62 -27.87 27.17 -45.22
C SER A 62 -29.36 26.86 -45.34
N ASN A 63 -30.12 26.89 -44.24
CA ASN A 63 -31.52 26.47 -44.16
C ASN A 63 -31.76 25.02 -44.61
N GLU A 64 -30.75 24.14 -44.46
CA GLU A 64 -30.85 22.71 -44.80
C GLU A 64 -31.46 21.89 -43.65
N ILE A 65 -31.28 22.33 -42.41
CA ILE A 65 -31.87 21.73 -41.21
C ILE A 65 -32.75 22.71 -40.45
N SER A 66 -33.72 22.18 -39.70
CA SER A 66 -34.61 22.98 -38.87
C SER A 66 -33.91 23.50 -37.61
N ASP A 67 -34.46 24.56 -37.00
CA ASP A 67 -34.00 25.10 -35.72
C ASP A 67 -34.04 24.05 -34.59
N ALA A 68 -35.11 23.25 -34.54
CA ALA A 68 -35.25 22.16 -33.57
C ALA A 68 -34.15 21.10 -33.72
N THR A 69 -33.80 20.74 -34.97
CA THR A 69 -32.69 19.82 -35.24
C THR A 69 -31.36 20.41 -34.82
N PHE A 70 -31.11 21.68 -35.14
CA PHE A 70 -29.87 22.37 -34.78
C PHE A 70 -29.67 22.43 -33.26
N GLU A 71 -30.69 22.85 -32.51
CA GLU A 71 -30.61 22.92 -31.04
C GLU A 71 -30.45 21.53 -30.40
N THR A 72 -31.04 20.48 -30.97
CA THR A 72 -30.82 19.10 -30.51
C THR A 72 -29.37 18.66 -30.70
N VAL A 73 -28.80 18.87 -31.90
CA VAL A 73 -27.39 18.52 -32.18
C VAL A 73 -26.45 19.36 -31.32
N LYS A 74 -26.73 20.65 -31.14
CA LYS A 74 -25.95 21.54 -30.28
C LYS A 74 -25.97 21.10 -28.83
N SER A 75 -27.13 20.74 -28.28
CA SER A 75 -27.24 20.23 -26.90
C SER A 75 -26.43 18.94 -26.73
N CYS A 76 -26.64 17.96 -27.62
CA CYS A 76 -25.95 16.67 -27.56
C CYS A 76 -24.42 16.82 -27.72
N THR A 77 -23.96 17.63 -28.69
CA THR A 77 -22.51 17.85 -28.87
C THR A 77 -21.89 18.62 -27.71
N THR A 78 -22.62 19.54 -27.07
CA THR A 78 -22.15 20.24 -25.87
C THR A 78 -21.97 19.29 -24.71
N GLU A 79 -22.97 18.44 -24.45
CA GLU A 79 -22.91 17.41 -23.41
C GLU A 79 -21.72 16.47 -23.62
N VAL A 80 -21.52 15.95 -24.84
CA VAL A 80 -20.36 15.09 -25.16
C VAL A 80 -19.04 15.82 -24.88
N ILE A 81 -18.94 17.10 -25.24
CA ILE A 81 -17.73 17.90 -24.97
C ILE A 81 -17.48 18.04 -23.46
N GLU A 82 -18.53 18.27 -22.67
CA GLU A 82 -18.44 18.38 -21.21
C GLU A 82 -17.98 17.07 -20.58
N HIS A 83 -18.60 15.94 -20.93
CA HIS A 83 -18.21 14.60 -20.44
C HIS A 83 -16.77 14.27 -20.79
N VAL A 84 -16.37 14.47 -22.05
CA VAL A 84 -14.99 14.21 -22.48
C VAL A 84 -14.00 15.08 -21.71
N THR A 85 -14.32 16.35 -21.48
CA THR A 85 -13.46 17.26 -20.71
C THR A 85 -13.35 16.83 -19.26
N HIS A 86 -14.45 16.38 -18.66
CA HIS A 86 -14.46 15.85 -17.30
C HIS A 86 -13.59 14.61 -17.18
N GLU A 87 -13.78 13.64 -18.07
CA GLU A 87 -13.03 12.38 -18.06
C GLU A 87 -11.52 12.62 -18.31
N GLN A 88 -11.16 13.55 -19.19
CA GLN A 88 -9.77 13.96 -19.38
C GLN A 88 -9.15 14.50 -18.08
N SER A 89 -9.90 15.29 -17.31
CA SER A 89 -9.44 15.78 -16.01
C SER A 89 -9.30 14.66 -14.98
N GLU A 90 -10.22 13.70 -14.95
CA GLU A 90 -10.15 12.54 -14.06
C GLU A 90 -8.93 11.67 -14.37
N ILE A 91 -8.68 11.39 -15.66
CA ILE A 91 -7.49 10.66 -16.10
C ILE A 91 -6.21 11.41 -15.70
N SER A 92 -6.19 12.74 -15.87
CA SER A 92 -5.06 13.57 -15.43
C SER A 92 -4.82 13.48 -13.93
N ASN A 93 -5.88 13.49 -13.13
CA ASN A 93 -5.78 13.36 -11.67
C ASN A 93 -5.24 11.99 -11.26
N VAL A 94 -5.71 10.91 -11.89
CA VAL A 94 -5.20 9.55 -11.64
C VAL A 94 -3.72 9.45 -12.01
N LYS A 95 -3.33 9.96 -13.18
CA LYS A 95 -1.92 9.99 -13.61
C LYS A 95 -1.04 10.77 -12.63
N SER A 96 -1.50 11.94 -12.18
CA SER A 96 -0.77 12.73 -11.17
C SER A 96 -0.59 11.94 -9.88
N ARG A 97 -1.65 11.30 -9.40
CA ARG A 97 -1.58 10.50 -8.17
C ARG A 97 -0.59 9.35 -8.27
N ILE A 98 -0.52 8.69 -9.43
CA ILE A 98 0.47 7.64 -9.68
C ILE A 98 1.88 8.23 -9.66
N ALA A 99 2.11 9.34 -10.34
CA ALA A 99 3.43 10.01 -10.37
C ALA A 99 3.88 10.47 -8.96
N ASP A 100 2.96 10.98 -8.13
CA ASP A 100 3.26 11.36 -6.75
C ASP A 100 3.67 10.15 -5.90
N LEU A 101 3.01 9.00 -6.10
CA LEU A 101 3.35 7.76 -5.42
C LEU A 101 4.70 7.20 -5.88
N GLU A 102 5.01 7.26 -7.18
CA GLU A 102 6.32 6.87 -7.71
C GLU A 102 7.44 7.72 -7.09
N LEU A 103 7.21 9.03 -6.93
CA LEU A 103 8.17 9.92 -6.27
C LEU A 103 8.37 9.54 -4.80
N GLU A 104 7.29 9.27 -4.06
CA GLU A 104 7.35 8.83 -2.66
C GLU A 104 8.16 7.52 -2.52
N VAL A 105 7.97 6.55 -3.43
CA VAL A 105 8.75 5.31 -3.47
C VAL A 105 10.24 5.59 -3.71
N GLN A 106 10.56 6.52 -4.62
CA GLN A 106 11.94 6.89 -4.89
C GLN A 106 12.63 7.56 -3.67
N GLU A 107 11.92 8.42 -2.96
CA GLU A 107 12.43 9.07 -1.74
C GLU A 107 12.70 8.06 -0.61
N ILE A 108 11.78 7.12 -0.39
CA ILE A 108 11.92 6.09 0.66
C ILE A 108 13.08 5.13 0.35
N THR A 109 13.18 4.69 -0.90
CA THR A 109 14.22 3.74 -1.33
C THR A 109 15.62 4.38 -1.30
N SER A 110 15.76 5.61 -1.78
CA SER A 110 17.03 6.34 -1.73
C SER A 110 17.50 6.64 -0.30
N THR A 111 16.59 6.99 0.61
CA THR A 111 16.93 7.30 2.02
C THR A 111 17.35 6.04 2.80
N THR A 112 16.74 4.89 2.48
CA THR A 112 17.05 3.61 3.13
C THR A 112 18.44 3.11 2.73
N GLU A 113 18.82 3.25 1.46
CA GLU A 113 20.17 2.87 1.00
C GLU A 113 21.26 3.69 1.69
N THR A 114 21.10 5.01 1.85
CA THR A 114 22.12 5.85 2.51
C THR A 114 22.24 5.56 4.01
N ASN A 115 21.13 5.35 4.72
CA ASN A 115 21.15 5.13 6.16
C ASN A 115 21.87 3.82 6.56
N ILE A 116 21.68 2.75 5.78
CA ILE A 116 22.35 1.46 6.03
C ILE A 116 23.86 1.58 5.80
N GLN A 117 24.27 2.30 4.74
CA GLN A 117 25.69 2.47 4.41
C GLN A 117 26.39 3.34 5.46
N ASP A 118 25.81 4.49 5.84
CA ASP A 118 26.42 5.38 6.84
C ASP A 118 26.49 4.73 8.23
N SER A 119 25.48 3.95 8.61
CA SER A 119 25.47 3.19 9.87
C SER A 119 26.56 2.11 9.90
N ALA A 120 26.77 1.40 8.79
CA ALA A 120 27.83 0.40 8.67
C ALA A 120 29.23 1.04 8.61
N VAL A 121 29.38 2.17 7.93
CA VAL A 121 30.64 2.93 7.87
C VAL A 121 31.00 3.47 9.24
N SER A 122 30.06 4.00 10.02
CA SER A 122 30.32 4.52 11.37
C SER A 122 30.89 3.47 12.34
N TYR A 123 30.58 2.19 12.16
CA TYR A 123 31.16 1.08 12.95
C TYR A 123 32.52 0.59 12.42
N LEU A 124 32.82 0.82 11.14
CA LEU A 124 34.06 0.38 10.48
C LEU A 124 35.11 1.49 10.38
N GLU A 125 34.71 2.74 10.53
CA GLU A 125 35.59 3.91 10.56
C GLU A 125 36.29 3.97 11.92
N ILE A 126 37.36 3.17 12.03
CA ILE A 126 38.34 3.30 13.09
C ILE A 126 39.14 4.56 12.77
N ASP A 127 38.79 5.68 13.41
CA ASP A 127 39.71 6.82 13.52
C ASP A 127 40.94 6.32 14.30
N GLU A 128 41.98 5.94 13.56
CA GLU A 128 43.28 5.56 14.11
C GLU A 128 44.07 6.84 14.41
N PRO A 129 44.35 7.18 15.67
CA PRO A 129 45.66 7.68 16.02
C PRO A 129 46.54 6.45 16.28
N GLN A 130 47.54 6.29 15.43
CA GLN A 130 48.62 5.32 15.61
C GLN A 130 49.12 5.30 17.06
N LYS A 131 49.48 4.09 17.55
CA LYS A 131 50.22 3.79 18.81
C LYS A 131 49.41 4.13 20.07
N VAL A 132 49.06 3.17 20.93
CA VAL A 132 49.97 2.42 21.80
C VAL A 132 49.33 1.09 22.22
N VAL A 133 50.12 0.03 22.09
CA VAL A 133 50.01 -1.30 22.70
C VAL A 133 49.25 -1.33 24.04
N GLN A 134 48.14 -2.06 24.10
CA GLN A 134 47.77 -2.82 25.31
C GLN A 134 47.27 -4.21 24.92
N THR A 135 48.23 -5.11 24.81
CA THR A 135 48.05 -6.55 24.88
C THR A 135 47.70 -6.91 26.33
N ILE A 136 46.42 -6.95 26.69
CA ILE A 136 45.98 -7.61 27.93
C ILE A 136 44.77 -8.48 27.62
N LEU A 137 45.09 -9.68 27.14
CA LEU A 137 44.21 -10.84 27.23
C LEU A 137 44.04 -11.16 28.73
N PRO A 138 42.81 -11.32 29.28
CA PRO A 138 42.66 -11.69 30.67
C PRO A 138 43.24 -13.10 30.90
N GLU A 139 44.20 -13.20 31.80
CA GLU A 139 44.86 -14.47 32.13
C GLU A 139 43.89 -15.39 32.89
N ALA A 140 43.88 -16.66 32.51
CA ALA A 140 43.05 -17.68 33.13
C ALA A 140 43.48 -17.90 34.61
N PRO A 141 42.55 -17.89 35.59
CA PRO A 141 42.89 -18.11 36.99
C PRO A 141 43.53 -19.49 37.18
N THR A 142 44.80 -19.50 37.57
CA THR A 142 45.56 -20.70 37.92
C THR A 142 45.90 -20.66 39.39
N GLU A 143 44.98 -21.05 40.28
CA GLU A 143 45.35 -21.54 41.62
C GLU A 143 44.38 -22.62 42.14
N PRO A 144 44.85 -23.58 42.96
CA PRO A 144 44.22 -24.87 43.19
C PRO A 144 43.18 -24.85 44.31
N ILE A 145 42.21 -25.77 44.19
CA ILE A 145 41.12 -26.06 45.13
C ILE A 145 41.64 -26.25 46.56
N ALA A 146 41.22 -25.36 47.47
CA ALA A 146 41.21 -25.62 48.90
C ALA A 146 39.76 -25.85 49.34
N ALA A 147 39.45 -27.10 49.67
CA ALA A 147 38.17 -27.48 50.26
C ALA A 147 38.03 -26.85 51.66
N TYR A 148 37.20 -25.83 51.77
CA TYR A 148 36.55 -25.46 53.03
C TYR A 148 35.05 -25.53 52.81
N SER A 149 34.48 -26.64 53.29
CA SER A 149 33.05 -26.77 53.48
C SER A 149 32.64 -25.90 54.67
N GLU A 150 31.92 -24.82 54.39
CA GLU A 150 31.04 -24.20 55.38
C GLU A 150 29.58 -24.26 54.87
N PRO A 151 28.61 -24.53 55.75
CA PRO A 151 27.26 -24.90 55.35
C PRO A 151 26.54 -23.70 54.72
N ILE A 152 25.90 -23.91 53.58
CA ILE A 152 24.97 -22.94 53.00
C ILE A 152 23.80 -22.80 53.98
N GLU A 153 23.73 -21.66 54.66
CA GLU A 153 22.53 -21.24 55.38
C GLU A 153 21.44 -20.96 54.34
N SER A 154 20.54 -21.93 54.18
CA SER A 154 19.37 -21.82 53.32
C SER A 154 18.40 -20.81 53.93
N HIS A 155 18.50 -19.54 53.54
CA HIS A 155 17.39 -18.62 53.67
C HIS A 155 16.27 -19.05 52.71
N VAL A 156 15.47 -20.02 53.16
CA VAL A 156 14.16 -20.34 52.62
C VAL A 156 13.23 -19.21 53.06
N LEU A 157 12.93 -18.28 52.14
CA LEU A 157 11.75 -17.45 52.28
C LEU A 157 10.51 -18.31 51.90
N PRO A 158 9.41 -18.26 52.67
CA PRO A 158 8.32 -19.22 52.54
C PRO A 158 7.57 -19.04 51.22
N ILE A 159 7.31 -20.15 50.55
CA ILE A 159 6.21 -20.29 49.59
C ILE A 159 4.90 -20.15 50.37
N PRO A 160 3.99 -19.23 50.01
CA PRO A 160 2.61 -19.35 50.42
C PRO A 160 1.99 -20.47 49.57
N GLU A 161 1.75 -21.61 50.20
CA GLU A 161 0.81 -22.60 49.68
C GLU A 161 -0.60 -22.03 49.77
N THR A 162 -1.23 -21.78 48.63
CA THR A 162 -2.69 -21.93 48.50
C THR A 162 -2.99 -22.57 47.15
N SER A 163 -3.18 -23.89 47.19
CA SER A 163 -4.02 -24.57 46.20
C SER A 163 -5.45 -24.14 46.42
N THR A 164 -6.01 -23.39 45.47
CA THR A 164 -7.43 -23.50 45.13
C THR A 164 -7.56 -23.20 43.65
N GLU A 165 -8.16 -24.13 42.91
CA GLU A 165 -8.47 -24.04 41.48
C GLU A 165 -9.02 -22.65 41.12
N SER A 166 -8.29 -21.93 40.28
CA SER A 166 -8.88 -20.94 39.38
C SER A 166 -8.55 -21.40 37.98
N GLU A 167 -9.48 -22.17 37.43
CA GLU A 167 -9.67 -22.30 36.00
C GLU A 167 -9.91 -20.88 35.45
N VAL A 168 -8.84 -20.18 35.09
CA VAL A 168 -8.96 -19.00 34.23
C VAL A 168 -9.17 -19.54 32.82
N THR A 169 -10.42 -19.90 32.55
CA THR A 169 -10.91 -20.03 31.19
C THR A 169 -10.77 -18.65 30.56
N ILE A 170 -9.69 -18.46 29.79
CA ILE A 170 -9.54 -17.31 28.91
C ILE A 170 -10.63 -17.47 27.85
N ALA A 171 -11.78 -16.86 28.10
CA ALA A 171 -12.84 -16.74 27.12
C ALA A 171 -12.33 -15.81 26.01
N PHE A 172 -11.90 -16.41 24.91
CA PHE A 172 -11.69 -15.69 23.67
C PHE A 172 -13.03 -15.06 23.26
N PRO A 173 -13.11 -13.74 22.97
CA PRO A 173 -14.33 -13.19 22.41
C PRO A 173 -14.61 -13.87 21.08
N GLU A 174 -15.81 -14.44 20.95
CA GLU A 174 -16.27 -15.09 19.74
C GLU A 174 -16.30 -14.07 18.60
N PRO A 175 -15.87 -14.43 17.37
CA PRO A 175 -16.01 -13.56 16.22
C PRO A 175 -17.48 -13.17 16.06
N PRO A 176 -17.80 -11.93 15.64
CA PRO A 176 -19.19 -11.54 15.43
C PRO A 176 -19.86 -12.54 14.48
N GLN A 177 -20.88 -13.23 14.99
CA GLN A 177 -21.67 -14.16 14.19
C GLN A 177 -22.29 -13.38 13.03
N GLN A 178 -22.06 -13.88 11.81
CA GLN A 178 -22.77 -13.39 10.63
C GLN A 178 -24.27 -13.48 10.92
N VAL A 179 -24.94 -12.34 10.80
CA VAL A 179 -26.39 -12.25 10.89
C VAL A 179 -26.98 -13.16 9.80
N LYS A 180 -27.45 -14.34 10.19
CA LYS A 180 -28.43 -15.08 9.40
C LYS A 180 -29.70 -14.24 9.40
N VAL A 181 -29.95 -13.59 8.28
CA VAL A 181 -31.23 -12.97 7.99
C VAL A 181 -32.24 -14.09 7.82
N GLU A 182 -33.00 -14.39 8.87
CA GLU A 182 -34.30 -15.01 8.71
C GLU A 182 -35.25 -13.92 8.17
N THR A 183 -35.66 -14.11 6.92
CA THR A 183 -36.66 -13.32 6.23
C THR A 183 -38.04 -13.51 6.88
N PRO A 184 -38.74 -12.41 7.14
CA PRO A 184 -40.11 -12.29 6.69
C PRO A 184 -40.16 -11.22 5.58
N ARG A 185 -40.77 -11.62 4.46
CA ARG A 185 -41.31 -10.74 3.40
C ARG A 185 -41.78 -9.40 3.97
N ASP A 186 -41.23 -8.29 3.48
CA ASP A 186 -41.99 -7.32 2.68
C ASP A 186 -41.04 -6.29 2.01
N ASP A 187 -41.57 -5.64 0.99
CA ASP A 187 -40.92 -4.98 -0.14
C ASP A 187 -40.05 -3.72 0.13
N ASN A 188 -39.06 -3.52 -0.77
CA ASN A 188 -38.65 -2.24 -1.40
C ASN A 188 -37.47 -1.38 -0.90
N ASP A 189 -36.76 -1.65 0.21
CA ASP A 189 -35.84 -0.62 0.75
C ASP A 189 -34.33 -0.72 0.43
N ASN A 190 -33.87 -1.68 -0.39
CA ASN A 190 -32.42 -1.92 -0.58
C ASN A 190 -31.85 -1.60 -1.96
N ASP A 191 -32.57 -0.90 -2.84
CA ASP A 191 -32.02 -0.51 -4.14
C ASP A 191 -31.39 0.89 -4.09
N TRP A 192 -30.15 0.94 -3.60
CA TRP A 192 -29.35 2.17 -3.55
C TRP A 192 -29.00 2.69 -4.96
N LEU A 193 -28.99 1.83 -5.98
CA LEU A 193 -28.71 2.20 -7.37
C LEU A 193 -29.87 3.01 -7.96
N ALA A 194 -31.11 2.64 -7.68
CA ALA A 194 -32.30 3.38 -8.14
C ALA A 194 -32.39 4.82 -7.57
N ARG A 195 -31.77 5.07 -6.40
CA ARG A 195 -31.73 6.42 -5.79
C ARG A 195 -30.71 7.35 -6.44
N MET A 196 -29.68 6.80 -7.09
CA MET A 196 -28.66 7.58 -7.80
C MET A 196 -29.14 8.00 -9.20
N GLU A 197 -29.97 7.18 -9.83
CA GLU A 197 -30.47 7.43 -11.19
C GLU A 197 -31.63 8.44 -11.25
N ALA A 198 -32.17 8.84 -10.09
CA ALA A 198 -33.30 9.75 -9.95
C ALA A 198 -32.93 11.22 -9.64
N GLN A 199 -31.66 11.61 -9.79
CA GLN A 199 -31.20 13.00 -9.64
C GLN A 199 -30.88 13.66 -10.98
#